data_AF-A0A662MC08-F1
#
_entry.id   AF-A0A662MC08-F1
#
_cell.length_a   1.000
_cell.length_b   1.000
_cell.length_c   1.000
_cell.angle_alpha   90.00
_cell.angle_beta   90.00
_cell.angle_gamma   90.00
#
_symmetry.space_group_name_H-M   'P 1'
#
loop_
_entity.id
_entity.type
_entity.pdbx_description
1 polymer ?
#
loop_
_entity_poly.entity_id
_entity_poly.type
_entity_poly.pdbx_seq_one_letter_code
_entity_poly.pdbx_strand_id
1 'polypeptide(L)'
;MVLEAMYPEPDVVELILQKAFRIALSLASQLPQEVLDEKTKELLSAMSAQQAIVTTERKESEERKEEEEKKEEEKKEETSEEEALAGLSALFG
;
A
#
# COMPACT_ATOMS: atom_id res chain seq x y z
N MET A 1 5.86 8.93 -19.80
CA MET A 1 6.84 8.41 -20.78
C MET A 1 8.28 8.75 -20.39
N VAL A 2 8.58 9.98 -19.94
CA VAL A 2 9.94 10.44 -19.57
C VAL A 2 10.59 9.61 -18.45
N LEU A 3 9.86 9.28 -17.39
CA LEU A 3 10.39 8.48 -16.26
C LEU A 3 10.77 7.05 -16.66
N GLU A 4 10.05 6.42 -17.60
CA GLU A 4 10.42 5.08 -18.08
C GLU A 4 11.58 5.12 -19.08
N ALA A 5 11.75 6.25 -19.77
CA ALA A 5 12.86 6.48 -20.69
C ALA A 5 14.17 6.89 -20.00
N MET A 6 14.16 7.12 -18.67
CA MET A 6 15.33 7.59 -17.90
C MET A 6 15.96 8.87 -18.47
N TYR A 7 15.14 9.73 -19.07
CA TYR A 7 15.60 10.99 -19.64
C TYR A 7 15.62 12.09 -18.54
N PRO A 8 16.77 12.72 -18.28
CA PRO A 8 16.91 13.66 -17.17
C PRO A 8 16.29 15.02 -17.50
N GLU A 9 15.07 15.24 -17.01
CA GLU A 9 14.44 16.56 -16.94
C GLU A 9 14.41 17.04 -15.48
N PRO A 10 14.49 18.35 -15.21
CA PRO A 10 14.56 18.90 -13.85
C PRO A 10 13.48 18.37 -12.91
N ASP A 11 12.26 18.16 -13.42
CA ASP A 11 11.10 17.75 -12.63
C ASP A 11 11.12 16.26 -12.25
N VAL A 12 11.90 15.43 -12.96
CA VAL A 12 11.92 13.96 -12.76
C VAL A 12 13.31 13.40 -12.44
N VAL A 13 14.37 14.20 -12.54
CA VAL A 13 15.75 13.73 -12.32
C VAL A 13 15.94 13.10 -10.93
N GLU A 14 15.29 13.66 -9.91
CA GLU A 14 15.35 13.09 -8.56
C GLU A 14 14.70 11.70 -8.51
N LEU A 15 13.52 11.54 -9.12
CA LEU A 15 12.82 10.25 -9.20
C LEU A 15 13.63 9.20 -9.98
N ILE A 16 14.32 9.63 -11.04
CA ILE A 16 15.22 8.80 -11.83
C ILE A 16 16.37 8.27 -10.96
N LEU A 17 17.03 9.17 -10.20
CA LEU A 17 18.14 8.80 -9.31
C LEU A 17 17.68 7.88 -8.18
N GLN A 18 16.51 8.15 -7.59
CA GLN A 18 15.93 7.29 -6.57
C GLN A 18 15.61 5.88 -7.12
N LYS A 19 15.04 5.78 -8.33
CA LYS A 19 14.78 4.49 -9.00
C LYS A 19 16.08 3.73 -9.24
N ALA A 20 17.09 4.38 -9.81
CA ALA A 20 18.40 3.78 -10.05
C ALA A 20 19.07 3.29 -8.75
N PHE A 21 19.03 4.11 -7.70
CA PHE A 21 19.60 3.76 -6.39
C PHE A 21 18.90 2.54 -5.76
N ARG A 22 17.56 2.47 -5.83
CA ARG A 22 16.80 1.31 -5.35
C ARG A 22 17.13 0.04 -6.13
N ILE A 23 17.28 0.13 -7.45
CA ILE A 23 17.70 -0.99 -8.28
C ILE A 23 19.10 -1.47 -7.88
N ALA A 24 20.05 -0.54 -7.69
CA ALA A 24 21.40 -0.87 -7.25
C ALA A 24 21.41 -1.59 -5.89
N LEU A 25 20.67 -1.09 -4.90
CA LEU A 25 20.54 -1.75 -3.60
C LEU A 25 19.86 -3.13 -3.71
N SER A 26 18.86 -3.28 -4.58
CA SER A 26 18.20 -4.56 -4.82
C SER A 26 19.12 -5.61 -5.47
N LEU A 27 20.11 -5.18 -6.24
CA LEU A 27 21.16 -6.06 -6.75
C LEU A 27 22.16 -6.38 -5.64
N ALA A 28 22.57 -5.39 -4.86
CA ALA A 28 23.48 -5.57 -3.74
C ALA A 28 22.93 -6.56 -2.69
N SER A 29 21.62 -6.56 -2.43
CA SER A 29 20.99 -7.49 -1.48
C SER A 29 21.08 -8.96 -1.88
N GLN A 30 21.43 -9.27 -3.13
CA GLN A 30 21.61 -10.64 -3.63
C GLN A 30 23.06 -11.11 -3.51
N LEU A 31 23.99 -10.23 -3.13
CA LEU A 31 25.40 -10.55 -2.98
C LEU A 31 25.71 -11.04 -1.55
N PRO A 32 26.77 -11.84 -1.37
CA PRO A 32 27.26 -12.22 -0.04
C PRO A 32 27.64 -10.99 0.80
N GLN A 33 27.42 -11.04 2.11
CA GLN A 33 27.70 -9.91 3.00
C GLN A 33 29.19 -9.55 3.08
N GLU A 34 30.07 -10.51 2.83
CA GLU A 34 31.52 -10.35 2.92
C GLU A 34 32.06 -9.46 1.81
N VAL A 35 31.35 -9.34 0.68
CA VAL A 35 31.78 -8.53 -0.47
C VAL A 35 31.18 -7.12 -0.47
N LEU A 36 30.27 -6.82 0.45
CA LEU A 36 29.64 -5.51 0.59
C LEU A 36 30.43 -4.63 1.54
N ASP A 37 30.57 -3.35 1.19
CA ASP A 37 31.10 -2.34 2.10
C ASP A 37 30.10 -2.04 3.23
N GLU A 38 30.61 -1.48 4.32
CA GLU A 38 29.80 -1.22 5.53
C GLU A 38 28.63 -0.27 5.24
N LYS A 39 28.82 0.71 4.35
CA LYS A 39 27.76 1.67 4.05
C LYS A 39 26.60 1.02 3.33
N THR A 40 26.90 0.13 2.39
CA THR A 40 25.88 -0.64 1.67
C THR A 40 25.10 -1.56 2.63
N LYS A 41 25.77 -2.17 3.62
CA LYS A 41 25.10 -2.99 4.65
C LYS A 41 24.16 -2.19 5.53
N GLU A 42 24.59 -1.01 5.99
CA GLU A 42 23.76 -0.08 6.75
C GLU A 42 22.51 0.30 5.95
N LEU A 43 22.69 0.65 4.67
CA LEU A 43 21.61 1.06 3.78
C LEU A 43 20.61 -0.08 3.53
N LEU A 44 21.08 -1.30 3.32
CA LEU A 44 20.22 -2.49 3.19
C LEU A 44 19.43 -2.76 4.48
N SER A 45 20.06 -2.59 5.64
CA SER A 45 19.41 -2.76 6.94
C SER A 45 18.35 -1.68 7.21
N ALA A 46 18.62 -0.43 6.82
CA ALA A 46 17.63 0.65 6.91
C ALA A 46 16.45 0.41 5.96
N MET A 47 16.70 -0.10 4.75
CA MET A 47 15.65 -0.38 3.76
C MET A 47 14.70 -1.49 4.22
N SER A 48 15.21 -2.55 4.85
CA SER A 48 14.39 -3.63 5.40
C SER A 48 13.52 -3.15 6.57
N ALA A 49 14.07 -2.32 7.46
CA ALA A 49 13.30 -1.69 8.53
C ALA A 49 12.16 -0.80 7.99
N GLN A 50 12.42 -0.05 6.92
CA GLN A 50 11.42 0.83 6.31
C GLN A 50 10.31 0.03 5.59
N GLN A 51 10.64 -1.09 4.94
CA GLN A 51 9.65 -1.99 4.34
C GLN A 51 8.75 -2.66 5.38
N ALA A 52 9.29 -3.00 6.56
CA ALA A 52 8.49 -3.56 7.65
C ALA A 52 7.42 -2.57 8.14
N ILE A 53 7.77 -1.28 8.24
CA ILE A 53 6.82 -0.22 8.64
C ILE A 53 5.71 -0.05 7.60
N VAL A 54 6.06 0.09 6.32
CA VAL A 54 5.08 0.26 5.23
C VAL A 54 4.14 -0.95 5.10
N THR A 55 4.65 -2.16 5.34
CA THR A 55 3.82 -3.38 5.30
C THR A 55 2.82 -3.42 6.46
N THR A 56 3.21 -2.91 7.63
CA THR A 56 2.34 -2.84 8.81
C THR A 56 1.26 -1.79 8.63
N GLU A 57 1.62 -0.59 8.15
CA GLU A 57 0.64 0.48 7.87
C GLU A 57 -0.35 0.11 6.76
N ARG A 58 0.10 -0.62 5.73
CA ARG A 58 -0.79 -1.11 4.66
C ARG A 58 -1.79 -2.14 5.19
N LYS A 59 -1.35 -3.08 6.05
CA LYS A 59 -2.25 -4.05 6.68
C LYS A 59 -3.30 -3.40 7.57
N GLU A 60 -2.89 -2.43 8.40
CA GLU A 60 -3.82 -1.69 9.26
C GLU A 60 -4.83 -0.87 8.43
N SER A 61 -4.41 -0.31 7.29
CA SER A 61 -5.32 0.39 6.37
C SER A 61 -6.27 -0.54 5.62
N GLU A 62 -5.87 -1.78 5.31
CA GLU A 62 -6.75 -2.78 4.69
C GLU A 62 -7.77 -3.30 5.69
N GLU A 63 -7.37 -3.62 6.92
CA GLU A 63 -8.28 -4.06 8.00
C GLU A 63 -9.35 -2.99 8.31
N ARG A 64 -8.97 -1.70 8.35
CA ARG A 64 -9.93 -0.60 8.56
C ARG A 64 -10.96 -0.47 7.44
N LYS A 65 -10.56 -0.71 6.18
CA LYS A 65 -11.48 -0.67 5.04
C LYS A 65 -12.46 -1.83 5.06
N GLU A 66 -11.98 -3.02 5.42
CA GLU A 66 -12.82 -4.23 5.52
C GLU A 66 -13.85 -4.08 6.65
N GLU A 67 -13.48 -3.44 7.77
CA GLU A 67 -14.41 -3.13 8.87
C GLU A 67 -15.47 -2.07 8.48
N GLU A 68 -15.09 -1.08 7.66
CA GLU A 68 -16.00 -0.03 7.17
C GLU A 68 -17.01 -0.58 6.14
N GLU A 69 -16.58 -1.44 5.21
CA GLU A 69 -17.47 -2.11 4.24
C GLU A 69 -18.50 -2.99 4.95
N LYS A 70 -18.07 -3.76 5.95
CA LYS A 70 -18.97 -4.64 6.71
C LYS A 70 -20.06 -3.87 7.45
N LYS A 71 -19.74 -2.69 7.97
CA LYS A 71 -20.67 -1.81 8.67
C LYS A 71 -21.66 -1.12 7.71
N GLU A 72 -21.26 -0.86 6.47
CA GLU A 72 -22.16 -0.34 5.43
C GLU A 72 -23.14 -1.43 4.95
N GLU A 73 -22.68 -2.68 4.88
CA GLU A 73 -23.51 -3.82 4.49
C GLU A 73 -24.60 -4.13 5.54
N GLU A 74 -24.24 -4.16 6.84
CA GLU A 74 -25.20 -4.30 7.94
C GLU A 74 -26.26 -3.19 7.91
N LYS A 75 -25.85 -1.94 7.65
CA LYS A 75 -26.78 -0.81 7.56
C LYS A 75 -27.73 -0.92 6.37
N LYS A 76 -27.26 -1.43 5.22
CA LYS A 76 -28.13 -1.68 4.06
C LYS A 76 -29.15 -2.78 4.35
N GLU A 77 -28.73 -3.84 5.03
CA GLU A 77 -29.62 -4.94 5.43
C GLU A 77 -30.71 -4.44 6.39
N GLU A 78 -30.36 -3.67 7.43
CA GLU A 78 -31.34 -3.06 8.35
C GLU A 78 -32.35 -2.16 7.61
N THR A 79 -31.89 -1.32 6.68
CA THR A 79 -32.80 -0.46 5.89
C THR A 79 -33.71 -1.25 4.96
N SER A 80 -33.22 -2.36 4.40
CA SER A 80 -34.02 -3.23 3.53
C SER A 80 -35.10 -3.99 4.31
N GLU A 81 -34.81 -4.39 5.55
CA GLU A 81 -35.78 -5.04 6.42
C GLU A 81 -36.89 -4.08 6.87
N GLU A 82 -36.54 -2.83 7.23
CA GLU A 82 -37.53 -1.80 7.59
C GLU A 82 -38.46 -1.46 6.42
N GLU A 83 -37.93 -1.32 5.20
CA GLU A 83 -38.74 -1.05 4.01
C GLU A 83 -39.69 -2.22 3.68
N ALA A 84 -39.24 -3.46 3.84
CA ALA A 84 -40.09 -4.64 3.64
C ALA A 84 -41.22 -4.70 4.67
N LEU A 85 -40.95 -4.37 5.94
CA LEU A 85 -41.95 -4.33 7.00
C LEU A 85 -42.98 -3.20 6.77
N ALA A 86 -42.53 -2.04 6.30
CA ALA A 86 -43.39 -0.92 5.93
C ALA A 86 -44.31 -1.27 4.75
N GLY A 87 -43.79 -1.95 3.72
CA GLY A 87 -44.56 -2.42 2.57
C GLY A 87 -45.63 -3.45 2.93
N LEU A 88 -45.31 -4.39 3.85
CA LEU A 88 -46.29 -5.34 4.39
C LEU A 88 -47.36 -4.64 5.23
N SER A 89 -46.99 -3.62 6.01
CA SER A 89 -47.94 -2.83 6.80
C SER A 89 -48.93 -2.05 5.92
N ALA A 90 -48.47 -1.53 4.77
CA ALA A 90 -49.33 -0.84 3.80
C ALA A 90 -50.29 -1.78 3.05
N LEU A 91 -49.99 -3.08 2.97
CA LEU A 91 -50.82 -4.08 2.27
C LEU A 91 -51.97 -4.62 3.13
N PHE A 92 -51.83 -4.60 4.46
CA PHE A 92 -52.79 -5.16 5.43
C PHE A 92 -53.39 -4.12 6.40
N GLY A 93 -53.08 -2.84 6.22
CA GLY A 93 -53.60 -1.72 7.02
C GLY A 93 -54.93 -1.16 6.53
#